data_AF-A0A1M5U6N5-F1
#
_entry.id   AF-A0A1M5U6N5-F1
#
_cell.length_a   1.000
_cell.length_b   1.000
_cell.length_c   1.000
_cell.angle_alpha   90.00
_cell.angle_beta   90.00
_cell.angle_gamma   90.00
#
_symmetry.space_group_name_H-M   'P 1'
#
loop_
_entity.id
_entity.type
_entity.pdbx_description
1 polymer ?
#
loop_
_entity_poly.entity_id
_entity_poly.type
_entity_poly.pdbx_seq_one_letter_code
_entity_poly.pdbx_strand_id
1 'polypeptide(L)'
;MTSERLERRLAAVLAADVAGYSRLMGIDEEGTLARLKAFRKTLVDPTIAAHRGRIVKTTGDGMLVEFASAVDAVRSAVEVQRGVAEQNATVAKDQRIEFRIGIHVGDIIFDENDIFGEGVNIAARLEGIAEPGGVCVSNDAYRQVRGKVEIVFDDMGPQLLKNIAEPMQSWRVRLSGQTSSAVKSGSVVSHPQPLSLPDKPSIAVLPFQNMSGDPEQEYFADGMVEDIITALSRFKSLFVIARNSSFCYKGKTVDIKQVGRELGVRYVLEGSVRKSGNRVRITGQLIDAPTGGHLWADRFDGGLKDIFDLQDQVTTRVVGIIEPTVEQAEVRRATRKSTINLDAYDYFIRGMARIYTSTKEGIEDAIQDYSKAIEIDPNFAAPYGWSTIAYTRRKQGLWMSDPSAEISEGIRLARKAIELGRDDAFALGAGGFGLAFLAGELDAALALTDRALVLNPNLANGWHASGWIRSYIGDPDTAIEHLAKAMRLSPLDFQMPQFWMATALATRCAGRFEESASWAAKVLQEAPDFVAGLTNYAVSSALADRIEEAQAAMSRALRIDPKIRLSSMPILTVLRRAEDRNNYCQGARLAGMPE
;
A
#
# COMPACT_ATOMS: atom_id res chain seq x y z
N MET A 1 10.69 35.54 27.99
CA MET A 1 11.66 35.12 26.96
C MET A 1 11.30 35.88 25.70
N THR A 2 12.26 36.60 25.10
CA THR A 2 12.09 37.27 23.81
C THR A 2 11.91 36.22 22.73
N SER A 3 10.84 36.34 21.92
CA SER A 3 10.66 35.49 20.75
C SER A 3 11.74 35.82 19.73
N GLU A 4 12.65 34.88 19.46
CA GLU A 4 13.63 35.02 18.39
C GLU A 4 12.89 35.08 17.05
N ARG A 5 13.04 36.23 16.38
CA ARG A 5 12.25 36.58 15.22
C ARG A 5 12.89 35.96 13.98
N LEU A 6 12.56 34.70 13.71
CA LEU A 6 12.98 33.94 12.52
C LEU A 6 13.02 34.84 11.27
N GLU A 7 14.23 35.03 10.72
CA GLU A 7 14.43 35.94 9.60
C GLU A 7 14.02 35.25 8.29
N ARG A 8 13.04 35.83 7.60
CA ARG A 8 12.59 35.36 6.28
C ARG A 8 13.10 36.29 5.20
N ARG A 9 13.69 35.73 4.15
CA ARG A 9 14.08 36.47 2.95
C ARG A 9 13.91 35.64 1.68
N LEU A 10 13.68 36.32 0.57
CA LEU A 10 13.72 35.74 -0.76
C LEU A 10 15.18 35.51 -1.17
N ALA A 11 15.53 34.29 -1.56
CA ALA A 11 16.87 33.94 -2.04
C ALA A 11 16.81 32.98 -3.24
N ALA A 12 17.91 32.90 -3.98
CA ALA A 12 18.12 31.81 -4.94
C ALA A 12 18.83 30.66 -4.22
N VAL A 13 18.17 29.50 -4.15
CA VAL A 13 18.72 28.29 -3.54
C VAL A 13 19.18 27.34 -4.64
N LEU A 14 20.43 26.90 -4.54
CA LEU A 14 21.00 25.84 -5.35
C LEU A 14 21.18 24.59 -4.47
N ALA A 15 20.59 23.48 -4.90
CA ALA A 15 20.85 22.14 -4.36
C ALA A 15 21.64 21.33 -5.39
N ALA A 16 22.61 20.54 -4.93
CA ALA A 16 23.34 19.62 -5.78
C ALA A 16 23.72 18.32 -5.07
N ASP A 17 23.80 17.21 -5.80
CA ASP A 17 24.29 15.90 -5.34
C ASP A 17 25.20 15.24 -6.41
N VAL A 18 25.77 14.06 -6.11
CA VAL A 18 26.56 13.29 -7.08
C VAL A 18 25.76 12.12 -7.64
N ALA A 19 25.54 12.12 -8.96
CA ALA A 19 24.77 11.09 -9.65
C ALA A 19 25.35 9.68 -9.42
N GLY A 20 24.60 8.83 -8.72
CA GLY A 20 25.00 7.46 -8.44
C GLY A 20 26.14 7.32 -7.43
N TYR A 21 26.29 8.26 -6.49
CA TYR A 21 27.33 8.27 -5.46
C TYR A 21 27.52 6.90 -4.77
N SER A 22 26.44 6.25 -4.33
CA SER A 22 26.52 4.93 -3.67
C SER A 22 27.16 3.83 -4.54
N ARG A 23 27.02 3.91 -5.87
CA ARG A 23 27.69 3.00 -6.82
C ARG A 23 29.18 3.31 -6.91
N LEU A 24 29.56 4.58 -6.95
CA LEU A 24 30.97 5.00 -6.97
C LEU A 24 31.69 4.59 -5.67
N MET A 25 31.05 4.81 -4.53
CA MET A 25 31.55 4.39 -3.21
C MET A 25 31.68 2.86 -3.10
N GLY A 26 30.76 2.10 -3.67
CA GLY A 26 30.84 0.63 -3.71
C GLY A 26 31.90 0.05 -4.66
N ILE A 27 32.48 0.86 -5.56
CA ILE A 27 33.57 0.46 -6.45
C ILE A 27 34.94 0.87 -5.88
N ASP A 28 35.03 2.10 -5.36
CA ASP A 28 36.27 2.72 -4.88
C ASP A 28 35.93 3.82 -3.87
N GLU A 29 35.81 3.43 -2.59
CA GLU A 29 35.38 4.32 -1.50
C GLU A 29 36.38 5.47 -1.26
N GLU A 30 37.65 5.13 -1.02
CA GLU A 30 38.71 6.11 -0.73
C GLU A 30 38.98 7.03 -1.92
N GLY A 31 39.10 6.49 -3.13
CA GLY A 31 39.36 7.26 -4.33
C GLY A 31 38.18 8.13 -4.75
N THR A 32 36.93 7.68 -4.57
CA THR A 32 35.75 8.52 -4.83
C THR A 32 35.68 9.69 -3.86
N LEU A 33 35.92 9.46 -2.56
CA LEU A 33 35.95 10.53 -1.57
C LEU A 33 37.11 11.51 -1.82
N ALA A 34 38.29 11.01 -2.23
CA ALA A 34 39.43 11.85 -2.57
C ALA A 34 39.17 12.71 -3.82
N ARG A 35 38.60 12.12 -4.89
CA ARG A 35 38.19 12.84 -6.11
C ARG A 35 37.15 13.91 -5.80
N LEU A 36 36.11 13.60 -5.01
CA LEU A 36 35.07 14.57 -4.64
C LEU A 36 35.63 15.74 -3.82
N LYS A 37 36.52 15.46 -2.85
CA LYS A 37 37.24 16.51 -2.09
C LYS A 37 38.12 17.38 -3.00
N ALA A 38 38.76 16.79 -4.01
CA ALA A 38 39.55 17.54 -4.99
C ALA A 38 38.66 18.49 -5.81
N PHE A 39 37.60 17.98 -6.45
CA PHE A 39 36.62 18.79 -7.19
C PHE A 39 36.08 19.97 -6.38
N ARG A 40 35.70 19.72 -5.13
CA ARG A 40 35.22 20.77 -4.23
C ARG A 40 36.28 21.85 -3.98
N LYS A 41 37.50 21.45 -3.65
CA LYS A 41 38.59 22.39 -3.32
C LYS A 41 39.12 23.16 -4.53
N THR A 42 39.16 22.56 -5.72
CA THR A 42 39.79 23.17 -6.91
C THR A 42 38.82 23.91 -7.83
N LEU A 43 37.53 23.55 -7.79
CA LEU A 43 36.52 24.07 -8.73
C LEU A 43 35.26 24.54 -8.01
N VAL A 44 34.55 23.65 -7.31
CA VAL A 44 33.17 23.95 -6.86
C VAL A 44 33.12 25.06 -5.82
N ASP A 45 33.86 24.92 -4.71
CA ASP A 45 33.85 25.91 -3.63
C ASP A 45 34.43 27.27 -4.10
N PRO A 46 35.53 27.35 -4.90
CA PRO A 46 36.00 28.59 -5.52
C PRO A 46 35.02 29.26 -6.49
N THR A 47 34.39 28.53 -7.41
CA THR A 47 33.43 29.08 -8.38
C THR A 47 32.19 29.63 -7.66
N ILE A 48 31.67 28.92 -6.65
CA ILE A 48 30.57 29.42 -5.81
C ILE A 48 30.94 30.76 -5.16
N ALA A 49 32.13 30.87 -4.57
CA ALA A 49 32.59 32.10 -3.94
C ALA A 49 32.77 33.25 -4.96
N ALA A 50 33.29 32.96 -6.16
CA ALA A 50 33.45 33.94 -7.23
C ALA A 50 32.11 34.52 -7.70
N HIS A 51 31.06 33.70 -7.74
CA HIS A 51 29.67 34.12 -8.01
C HIS A 51 28.91 34.54 -6.74
N ARG A 52 29.60 34.89 -5.65
CA ARG A 52 29.02 35.44 -4.41
C ARG A 52 27.97 34.52 -3.74
N GLY A 53 28.07 33.22 -3.95
CA GLY A 53 27.27 32.23 -3.25
C GLY A 53 27.85 31.89 -1.87
N ARG A 54 26.97 31.60 -0.90
CA ARG A 54 27.33 31.08 0.41
C ARG A 54 26.96 29.60 0.47
N ILE A 55 27.96 28.73 0.62
CA ILE A 55 27.69 27.33 0.95
C ILE A 55 27.13 27.30 2.37
N VAL A 56 25.90 26.76 2.50
CA VAL A 56 25.19 26.73 3.77
C VAL A 56 25.51 25.43 4.52
N LYS A 57 25.36 24.28 3.84
CA LYS A 57 25.74 22.97 4.37
C LYS A 57 26.13 22.01 3.25
N THR A 58 26.94 21.02 3.61
CA THR A 58 27.27 19.88 2.73
C THR A 58 27.08 18.57 3.47
N THR A 59 26.35 17.65 2.86
CA THR A 59 25.80 16.44 3.49
C THR A 59 26.23 15.23 2.67
N GLY A 60 27.37 14.63 3.02
CA GLY A 60 27.97 13.56 2.22
C GLY A 60 28.40 14.07 0.85
N ASP A 61 27.72 13.62 -0.20
CA ASP A 61 27.87 14.06 -1.58
C ASP A 61 27.01 15.27 -1.96
N GLY A 62 25.99 15.60 -1.15
CA GLY A 62 25.10 16.73 -1.36
C GLY A 62 25.63 18.07 -0.86
N MET A 63 25.16 19.17 -1.44
CA MET A 63 25.37 20.54 -0.96
C MET A 63 24.15 21.45 -1.17
N LEU A 64 23.97 22.40 -0.25
CA LEU A 64 23.04 23.51 -0.38
C LEU A 64 23.80 24.83 -0.35
N VAL A 65 23.46 25.71 -1.29
CA VAL A 65 24.12 27.00 -1.51
C VAL A 65 23.07 28.10 -1.67
N GLU A 66 23.26 29.20 -0.94
CA GLU A 66 22.44 30.40 -1.02
C GLU A 66 23.10 31.44 -1.93
N PHE A 67 22.35 32.04 -2.84
CA PHE A 67 22.76 33.21 -3.62
C PHE A 67 21.74 34.33 -3.47
N ALA A 68 22.23 35.57 -3.36
CA ALA A 68 21.39 36.77 -3.43
C ALA A 68 20.87 37.08 -4.86
N SER A 69 21.37 36.36 -5.87
CA SER A 69 21.09 36.57 -7.29
C SER A 69 20.86 35.24 -8.00
N ALA A 70 19.68 35.09 -8.62
CA ALA A 70 19.37 33.93 -9.46
C ALA A 70 20.30 33.84 -10.71
N VAL A 71 20.75 34.99 -11.21
CA VAL A 71 21.71 35.08 -12.32
C VAL A 71 23.06 34.51 -11.90
N ASP A 72 23.51 34.81 -10.69
CA ASP A 72 24.78 34.34 -10.16
C ASP A 72 24.71 32.83 -9.86
N ALA A 73 23.60 32.36 -9.27
CA ALA A 73 23.36 30.93 -9.04
C ALA A 73 23.42 30.10 -10.34
N VAL A 74 22.74 30.56 -11.41
CA VAL A 74 22.74 29.86 -12.70
C VAL A 74 24.10 29.93 -13.39
N ARG A 75 24.81 31.08 -13.32
CA ARG A 75 26.17 31.19 -13.87
C ARG A 75 27.15 30.27 -13.14
N SER A 76 27.11 30.26 -11.81
CA SER A 76 27.90 29.36 -10.97
C SER A 76 27.64 27.89 -11.32
N ALA A 77 26.38 27.48 -11.46
CA ALA A 77 26.04 26.10 -11.80
C ALA A 77 26.54 25.68 -13.18
N VAL A 78 26.43 26.56 -14.20
CA VAL A 78 26.93 26.28 -15.55
C VAL A 78 28.46 26.22 -15.59
N GLU A 79 29.15 27.09 -14.86
CA GLU A 79 30.61 27.08 -14.78
C GLU A 79 31.12 25.83 -14.05
N VAL A 80 30.48 25.43 -12.93
CA VAL A 80 30.76 24.17 -12.23
C VAL A 80 30.56 22.98 -13.18
N GLN A 81 29.42 22.85 -13.86
CA GLN A 81 29.18 21.70 -14.74
C GLN A 81 30.15 21.65 -15.93
N ARG A 82 30.58 22.81 -16.46
CA ARG A 82 31.61 22.88 -17.52
C ARG A 82 32.96 22.41 -17.00
N GLY A 83 33.46 22.95 -15.90
CA GLY A 83 34.74 22.53 -15.31
C GLY A 83 34.73 21.07 -14.87
N VAL A 84 33.59 20.55 -14.41
CA VAL A 84 33.40 19.13 -14.09
C VAL A 84 33.47 18.26 -15.34
N ALA A 85 32.80 18.66 -16.43
CA ALA A 85 32.88 17.95 -17.71
C ALA A 85 34.30 17.95 -18.30
N GLU A 86 35.03 19.07 -18.19
CA GLU A 86 36.43 19.20 -18.63
C GLU A 86 37.36 18.26 -17.85
N GLN A 87 37.26 18.24 -16.51
CA GLN A 87 38.08 17.34 -15.68
C GLN A 87 37.69 15.86 -15.86
N ASN A 88 36.40 15.56 -16.06
CA ASN A 88 35.92 14.21 -16.36
C ASN A 88 36.29 13.71 -17.77
N ALA A 89 36.73 14.58 -18.69
CA ALA A 89 37.05 14.21 -20.06
C ALA A 89 38.18 13.15 -20.15
N THR A 90 39.12 13.17 -19.20
CA THR A 90 40.23 12.22 -19.08
C THR A 90 39.94 11.04 -18.13
N VAL A 91 38.75 11.00 -17.50
CA VAL A 91 38.35 9.99 -16.51
C VAL A 91 37.45 8.92 -17.13
N ALA A 92 37.67 7.65 -16.75
CA ALA A 92 36.87 6.52 -17.18
C ALA A 92 35.39 6.68 -16.77
N LYS A 93 34.45 6.32 -17.66
CA LYS A 93 33.02 6.67 -17.53
C LYS A 93 32.39 6.18 -16.23
N ASP A 94 32.82 5.02 -15.74
CA ASP A 94 32.37 4.38 -14.51
C ASP A 94 32.86 5.08 -13.22
N GLN A 95 33.92 5.90 -13.31
CA GLN A 95 34.58 6.61 -12.20
C GLN A 95 34.32 8.14 -12.17
N ARG A 96 33.57 8.67 -13.16
CA ARG A 96 33.26 10.11 -13.26
C ARG A 96 32.40 10.60 -12.10
N ILE A 97 32.65 11.83 -11.66
CA ILE A 97 31.81 12.54 -10.70
C ILE A 97 30.96 13.54 -11.49
N GLU A 98 29.69 13.23 -11.64
CA GLU A 98 28.73 14.06 -12.38
C GLU A 98 27.71 14.62 -11.39
N PHE A 99 27.67 15.94 -11.22
CA PHE A 99 26.70 16.57 -10.31
C PHE A 99 25.32 16.65 -10.96
N ARG A 100 24.27 16.56 -10.17
CA ARG A 100 22.92 17.01 -10.55
C ARG A 100 22.65 18.30 -9.80
N ILE A 101 22.08 19.31 -10.45
CA ILE A 101 21.89 20.64 -9.83
C ILE A 101 20.45 21.12 -10.04
N GLY A 102 19.80 21.54 -8.96
CA GLY A 102 18.48 22.17 -8.94
C GLY A 102 18.54 23.60 -8.40
N ILE A 103 17.92 24.55 -9.11
CA ILE A 103 17.87 25.97 -8.71
C ILE A 103 16.43 26.47 -8.61
N HIS A 104 16.07 27.07 -7.48
CA HIS A 104 14.79 27.72 -7.25
C HIS A 104 14.98 29.12 -6.62
N VAL A 105 14.01 30.02 -6.82
CA VAL A 105 13.95 31.33 -6.16
C VAL A 105 12.66 31.39 -5.35
N GLY A 106 12.79 31.47 -4.02
CA GLY A 106 11.66 31.44 -3.10
C GLY A 106 12.04 31.93 -1.71
N ASP A 107 11.03 32.05 -0.83
CA ASP A 107 11.26 32.44 0.55
C ASP A 107 11.96 31.33 1.33
N ILE A 108 13.01 31.71 2.04
CA ILE A 108 13.72 30.85 2.99
C ILE A 108 13.64 31.46 4.39
N ILE A 109 13.63 30.57 5.38
CA ILE A 109 13.84 30.89 6.79
C ILE A 109 15.33 30.68 7.05
N PHE A 110 16.00 31.73 7.52
CA PHE A 110 17.39 31.69 7.94
C PHE A 110 17.46 31.45 9.46
N ASP A 111 18.27 30.49 9.88
CA ASP A 111 18.47 30.14 11.29
C ASP A 111 19.96 29.85 11.55
N GLU A 112 20.63 30.75 12.29
CA GLU A 112 22.08 30.85 12.55
C GLU A 112 23.01 30.71 11.32
N ASN A 113 23.13 29.49 10.79
CA ASN A 113 24.02 29.08 9.70
C ASN A 113 23.35 28.12 8.71
N ASP A 114 22.06 27.81 8.86
CA ASP A 114 21.30 26.91 7.97
C ASP A 114 20.10 27.62 7.32
N ILE A 115 19.57 27.02 6.24
CA ILE A 115 18.40 27.51 5.51
C ILE A 115 17.30 26.45 5.46
N PHE A 116 16.08 26.88 5.73
CA PHE A 116 14.89 26.04 5.77
C PHE A 116 13.74 26.66 4.98
N GLY A 117 12.72 25.85 4.69
CA GLY A 117 11.48 26.30 4.05
C GLY A 117 11.25 25.68 2.67
N GLU A 118 10.17 26.12 2.04
CA GLU A 118 9.66 25.53 0.80
C GLU A 118 10.64 25.68 -0.36
N GLY A 119 11.30 26.84 -0.50
CA GLY A 119 12.27 27.09 -1.56
C GLY A 119 13.47 26.13 -1.55
N VAL A 120 13.89 25.68 -0.35
CA VAL A 120 14.96 24.68 -0.19
C VAL A 120 14.49 23.30 -0.64
N ASN A 121 13.27 22.91 -0.25
CA ASN A 121 12.67 21.65 -0.67
C ASN A 121 12.50 21.59 -2.20
N ILE A 122 12.03 22.68 -2.81
CA ILE A 122 11.87 22.78 -4.27
C ILE A 122 13.21 22.66 -4.99
N ALA A 123 14.26 23.37 -4.55
CA ALA A 123 15.60 23.25 -5.15
C ALA A 123 16.11 21.79 -5.12
N ALA A 124 15.95 21.10 -3.99
CA ALA A 124 16.31 19.67 -3.87
C ALA A 124 15.44 18.74 -4.73
N ARG A 125 14.17 19.07 -5.00
CA ARG A 125 13.36 18.27 -5.95
C ARG A 125 13.74 18.53 -7.41
N LEU A 126 14.18 19.74 -7.75
CA LEU A 126 14.70 20.06 -9.08
C LEU A 126 16.05 19.38 -9.35
N GLU A 127 16.90 19.25 -8.33
CA GLU A 127 18.12 18.41 -8.39
C GLU A 127 17.76 16.96 -8.71
N GLY A 128 16.76 16.41 -7.98
CA GLY A 128 16.35 15.01 -8.16
C GLY A 128 15.83 14.64 -9.56
N ILE A 129 15.39 15.61 -10.36
CA ILE A 129 14.97 15.42 -11.76
C ILE A 129 16.00 15.87 -12.80
N ALA A 130 17.13 16.43 -12.39
CA ALA A 130 18.21 16.79 -13.30
C ALA A 130 18.96 15.54 -13.77
N GLU A 131 19.37 15.54 -15.05
CA GLU A 131 20.26 14.51 -15.59
C GLU A 131 21.66 14.64 -14.99
N PRO A 132 22.48 13.57 -14.95
CA PRO A 132 23.89 13.66 -14.56
C PRO A 132 24.63 14.70 -15.41
N GLY A 133 25.32 15.64 -14.75
CA GLY A 133 25.95 16.79 -15.39
C GLY A 133 24.99 17.92 -15.79
N GLY A 134 23.70 17.82 -15.45
CA GLY A 134 22.66 18.78 -15.83
C GLY A 134 22.35 19.84 -14.76
N VAL A 135 21.60 20.87 -15.17
CA VAL A 135 21.04 21.88 -14.26
C VAL A 135 19.55 22.08 -14.59
N CYS A 136 18.69 21.88 -13.60
CA CYS A 136 17.25 22.14 -13.66
C CYS A 136 16.89 23.38 -12.83
N VAL A 137 15.97 24.18 -13.36
CA VAL A 137 15.66 25.52 -12.86
C VAL A 137 14.14 25.70 -12.78
N SER A 138 13.63 26.23 -11.67
CA SER A 138 12.19 26.52 -11.54
C SER A 138 11.73 27.61 -12.51
N ASN A 139 10.42 27.70 -12.76
CA ASN A 139 9.84 28.82 -13.51
C ASN A 139 10.20 30.19 -12.91
N ASP A 140 10.25 30.29 -11.58
CA ASP A 140 10.51 31.54 -10.87
C ASP A 140 11.97 31.97 -11.03
N ALA A 141 12.90 31.02 -10.91
CA ALA A 141 14.30 31.24 -11.21
C ALA A 141 14.51 31.57 -12.71
N TYR A 142 13.85 30.84 -13.62
CA TYR A 142 13.88 31.11 -15.06
C TYR A 142 13.37 32.52 -15.41
N ARG A 143 12.23 32.94 -14.85
CA ARG A 143 11.67 34.29 -15.00
C ARG A 143 12.65 35.38 -14.57
N GLN A 144 13.49 35.11 -13.57
CA GLN A 144 14.51 36.05 -13.09
C GLN A 144 15.77 36.09 -13.97
N VAL A 145 16.14 35.01 -14.67
CA VAL A 145 17.38 34.95 -15.46
C VAL A 145 17.19 35.11 -16.98
N ARG A 146 16.00 34.82 -17.53
CA ARG A 146 15.72 34.93 -18.97
C ARG A 146 16.09 36.32 -19.51
N GLY A 147 16.91 36.37 -20.55
CA GLY A 147 17.42 37.62 -21.13
C GLY A 147 18.52 38.35 -20.33
N LYS A 148 18.97 37.82 -19.19
CA LYS A 148 20.09 38.37 -18.38
C LYS A 148 21.36 37.48 -18.42
N VAL A 149 21.25 36.31 -19.06
CA VAL A 149 22.34 35.35 -19.25
C VAL A 149 22.34 34.83 -20.69
N GLU A 150 23.52 34.65 -21.27
CA GLU A 150 23.71 34.03 -22.58
C GLU A 150 23.69 32.50 -22.46
N ILE A 151 22.57 31.98 -21.96
CA ILE A 151 22.34 30.57 -21.66
C ILE A 151 21.01 30.17 -22.29
N VAL A 152 21.00 29.04 -23.01
CA VAL A 152 19.77 28.48 -23.61
C VAL A 152 19.09 27.59 -22.58
N PHE A 153 17.78 27.74 -22.46
CA PHE A 153 16.92 26.93 -21.59
C PHE A 153 15.95 26.12 -22.45
N ASP A 154 15.92 24.82 -22.23
CA ASP A 154 14.94 23.91 -22.81
C ASP A 154 13.76 23.76 -21.84
N ASP A 155 12.54 23.97 -22.34
CA ASP A 155 11.33 23.83 -21.55
C ASP A 155 11.06 22.34 -21.25
N MET A 156 10.98 21.97 -19.98
CA MET A 156 10.62 20.61 -19.56
C MET A 156 9.11 20.47 -19.31
N GLY A 157 8.33 21.54 -19.46
CA GLY A 157 6.92 21.55 -19.10
C GLY A 157 6.68 21.52 -17.59
N PRO A 158 5.43 21.26 -17.16
CA PRO A 158 5.07 21.10 -15.76
C PRO A 158 5.64 19.78 -15.20
N GLN A 159 6.49 19.87 -14.18
CA GLN A 159 7.10 18.73 -13.50
C GLN A 159 6.44 18.48 -12.15
N LEU A 160 6.06 17.23 -11.88
CA LEU A 160 5.49 16.81 -10.60
C LEU A 160 6.63 16.56 -9.59
N LEU A 161 6.91 17.56 -8.77
CA LEU A 161 7.95 17.50 -7.75
C LEU A 161 7.41 16.91 -6.44
N LYS A 162 8.14 15.96 -5.83
CA LYS A 162 7.71 15.26 -4.60
C LYS A 162 7.43 16.24 -3.44
N ASN A 163 6.19 16.20 -2.95
CA ASN A 163 5.63 17.03 -1.87
C ASN A 163 5.43 18.51 -2.22
N ILE A 164 5.29 18.87 -3.51
CA ILE A 164 4.90 20.21 -3.96
C ILE A 164 3.54 20.10 -4.64
N ALA A 165 2.58 20.91 -4.21
CA ALA A 165 1.16 20.70 -4.48
C ALA A 165 0.76 21.00 -5.94
N GLU A 166 1.42 21.97 -6.57
CA GLU A 166 1.21 22.37 -7.96
C GLU A 166 2.33 21.85 -8.88
N PRO A 167 2.03 21.39 -10.10
CA PRO A 167 3.06 21.02 -11.07
C PRO A 167 3.98 22.20 -11.39
N MET A 168 5.26 22.08 -11.05
CA MET A 168 6.23 23.16 -11.24
C MET A 168 6.75 23.16 -12.68
N GLN A 169 6.38 24.18 -13.46
CA GLN A 169 7.03 24.44 -14.75
C GLN A 169 8.54 24.54 -14.53
N SER A 170 9.30 23.70 -15.21
CA SER A 170 10.75 23.53 -14.99
C SER A 170 11.51 23.66 -16.30
N TRP A 171 12.76 24.13 -16.20
CA TRP A 171 13.60 24.46 -17.34
C TRP A 171 14.95 23.77 -17.20
N ARG A 172 15.42 23.13 -18.26
CA ARG A 172 16.76 22.53 -18.33
C ARG A 172 17.73 23.53 -18.93
N VAL A 173 18.88 23.73 -18.28
CA VAL A 173 19.97 24.51 -18.88
C VAL A 173 20.67 23.67 -19.94
N ARG A 174 20.73 24.18 -21.18
CA ARG A 174 21.52 23.55 -22.24
C ARG A 174 22.98 23.95 -22.13
N LEU A 175 23.78 23.06 -21.56
CA LEU A 175 25.24 23.20 -21.57
C LEU A 175 25.75 23.03 -23.01
N SER A 176 26.48 24.04 -23.48
CA SER A 176 27.02 24.14 -24.84
C SER A 176 27.89 22.92 -25.18
N GLY A 177 27.35 22.02 -26.01
CA GLY A 177 27.98 20.74 -26.37
C GLY A 177 26.97 19.63 -26.73
N GLN A 178 25.74 19.72 -26.22
CA GLN A 178 24.66 18.79 -26.58
C GLN A 178 23.87 19.27 -27.80
N THR A 179 24.18 18.73 -28.99
CA THR A 179 23.38 18.93 -30.21
C THR A 179 22.17 18.00 -30.21
N SER A 180 21.01 18.50 -29.79
CA SER A 180 19.73 17.80 -30.03
C SER A 180 19.35 17.87 -31.51
N SER A 181 19.05 16.72 -32.10
CA SER A 181 18.58 16.62 -33.49
C SER A 181 17.21 17.29 -33.63
N ALA A 182 17.09 18.25 -34.54
CA ALA A 182 15.85 18.98 -34.76
C ALA A 182 14.86 18.17 -35.61
N VAL A 183 13.77 17.68 -35.00
CA VAL A 183 12.58 17.27 -35.75
C VAL A 183 11.64 18.48 -35.84
N LYS A 184 11.55 19.07 -37.04
CA LYS A 184 10.68 20.19 -37.34
C LYS A 184 9.20 19.80 -37.22
N SER A 185 8.38 20.77 -36.87
CA SER A 185 6.92 20.68 -36.85
C SER A 185 6.35 20.10 -38.14
N GLY A 186 5.75 18.93 -38.05
CA GLY A 186 4.75 18.42 -38.98
C GLY A 186 3.47 18.18 -38.19
N SER A 187 2.43 18.95 -38.47
CA SER A 187 1.15 18.86 -37.77
C SER A 187 0.47 17.52 -38.03
N VAL A 188 0.56 16.59 -37.08
CA VAL A 188 -0.32 15.43 -36.96
C VAL A 188 -0.91 15.47 -35.56
N VAL A 189 -2.24 15.40 -35.45
CA VAL A 189 -2.94 15.30 -34.17
C VAL A 189 -2.73 13.89 -33.61
N SER A 190 -1.55 13.62 -33.05
CA SER A 190 -1.37 12.43 -32.21
C SER A 190 -2.21 12.64 -30.96
N HIS A 191 -3.23 11.80 -30.80
CA HIS A 191 -3.92 11.67 -29.51
C HIS A 191 -2.87 11.37 -28.42
N PRO A 192 -3.07 11.82 -27.16
CA PRO A 192 -2.24 11.37 -26.06
C PRO A 192 -2.19 9.85 -26.10
N GLN A 193 -0.99 9.27 -26.25
CA GLN A 193 -0.86 7.84 -26.02
C GLN A 193 -1.29 7.61 -24.56
N PRO A 194 -2.28 6.73 -24.31
CA PRO A 194 -2.76 6.52 -22.96
C PRO A 194 -1.57 6.08 -22.11
N LEU A 195 -1.45 6.65 -20.90
CA LEU A 195 -0.43 6.24 -19.95
C LEU A 195 -0.49 4.73 -19.81
N SER A 196 0.64 4.05 -20.05
CA SER A 196 0.74 2.61 -19.86
C SER A 196 0.39 2.31 -18.41
N LEU A 197 -0.68 1.55 -18.19
CA LEU A 197 -1.12 1.18 -16.84
C LEU A 197 0.05 0.53 -16.09
N PRO A 198 0.33 0.93 -14.84
CA PRO A 198 1.38 0.32 -14.03
C PRO A 198 1.23 -1.20 -13.93
N ASP A 199 2.35 -1.91 -13.71
CA ASP A 199 2.36 -3.36 -13.47
C ASP A 199 1.59 -3.76 -12.18
N LYS A 200 1.39 -2.80 -11.27
CA LYS A 200 0.56 -2.96 -10.06
C LYS A 200 -0.86 -2.40 -10.27
N PRO A 201 -1.89 -2.98 -9.64
CA PRO A 201 -3.24 -2.43 -9.66
C PRO A 201 -3.26 -0.97 -9.20
N SER A 202 -3.75 -0.07 -10.06
CA SER A 202 -3.74 1.37 -9.83
C SER A 202 -5.15 1.96 -9.70
N ILE A 203 -5.34 2.84 -8.72
CA ILE A 203 -6.65 3.43 -8.40
C ILE A 203 -6.57 4.95 -8.21
N ALA A 204 -7.56 5.68 -8.75
CA ALA A 204 -7.83 7.07 -8.39
C ALA A 204 -9.16 7.18 -7.63
N VAL A 205 -9.25 8.14 -6.71
CA VAL A 205 -10.52 8.52 -6.08
C VAL A 205 -10.89 9.93 -6.55
N LEU A 206 -12.00 10.02 -7.28
CA LEU A 206 -12.52 11.29 -7.75
C LEU A 206 -13.23 12.08 -6.63
N PRO A 207 -13.30 13.42 -6.73
CA PRO A 207 -14.09 14.25 -5.83
C PRO A 207 -15.55 13.79 -5.79
N PHE A 208 -16.10 13.56 -4.59
CA PHE A 208 -17.50 13.18 -4.46
C PHE A 208 -18.41 14.38 -4.74
N GLN A 209 -19.43 14.18 -5.58
CA GLN A 209 -20.33 15.25 -5.97
C GLN A 209 -21.22 15.69 -4.80
N ASN A 210 -21.14 16.96 -4.40
CA ASN A 210 -22.04 17.56 -3.42
C ASN A 210 -23.43 17.81 -4.05
N MET A 211 -24.41 16.98 -3.71
CA MET A 211 -25.81 17.11 -4.13
C MET A 211 -26.69 17.86 -3.11
N SER A 212 -26.08 18.52 -2.12
CA SER A 212 -26.79 19.18 -1.01
C SER A 212 -27.19 20.62 -1.31
N GLY A 213 -26.67 21.21 -2.40
CA GLY A 213 -26.94 22.59 -2.82
C GLY A 213 -26.24 23.68 -2.01
N ASP A 214 -25.48 23.30 -0.99
CA ASP A 214 -24.77 24.19 -0.08
C ASP A 214 -23.25 24.10 -0.29
N PRO A 215 -22.58 25.16 -0.80
CA PRO A 215 -21.13 25.20 -0.99
C PRO A 215 -20.32 25.04 0.30
N GLU A 216 -20.88 25.41 1.47
CA GLU A 216 -20.19 25.18 2.74
C GLU A 216 -20.03 23.68 3.06
N GLN A 217 -20.67 22.78 2.33
CA GLN A 217 -20.55 21.33 2.56
C GLN A 217 -19.57 20.63 1.62
N GLU A 218 -18.91 21.40 0.75
CA GLU A 218 -17.94 20.87 -0.21
C GLU A 218 -16.63 20.43 0.48
N TYR A 219 -16.23 21.09 1.58
CA TYR A 219 -15.07 20.66 2.38
C TYR A 219 -15.26 19.25 2.96
N PHE A 220 -16.50 18.86 3.26
CA PHE A 220 -16.80 17.55 3.85
C PHE A 220 -16.62 16.45 2.81
N ALA A 221 -17.19 16.61 1.62
CA ALA A 221 -16.96 15.68 0.50
C ALA A 221 -15.47 15.61 0.11
N ASP A 222 -14.77 16.75 0.11
CA ASP A 222 -13.34 16.82 -0.19
C ASP A 222 -12.46 16.14 0.87
N GLY A 223 -12.83 16.25 2.15
CA GLY A 223 -12.13 15.63 3.27
C GLY A 223 -12.33 14.12 3.32
N MET A 224 -13.56 13.65 3.07
CA MET A 224 -13.85 12.22 2.94
C MET A 224 -13.01 11.55 1.86
N VAL A 225 -12.82 12.20 0.71
CA VAL A 225 -11.97 11.64 -0.36
C VAL A 225 -10.49 11.61 0.06
N GLU A 226 -9.99 12.63 0.76
CA GLU A 226 -8.61 12.64 1.27
C GLU A 226 -8.36 11.48 2.26
N ASP A 227 -9.31 11.21 3.15
CA ASP A 227 -9.21 10.10 4.10
C ASP A 227 -9.23 8.76 3.38
N ILE A 228 -10.08 8.58 2.36
CA ILE A 228 -10.12 7.36 1.54
C ILE A 228 -8.79 7.18 0.77
N ILE A 229 -8.24 8.24 0.16
CA ILE A 229 -6.93 8.19 -0.52
C ILE A 229 -5.82 7.82 0.46
N THR A 230 -5.77 8.48 1.62
CA THR A 230 -4.80 8.21 2.69
C THR A 230 -4.90 6.79 3.21
N ALA A 231 -6.13 6.30 3.38
CA ALA A 231 -6.41 4.96 3.88
C ALA A 231 -6.10 3.86 2.86
N LEU A 232 -6.40 4.07 1.57
CA LEU A 232 -6.00 3.18 0.48
C LEU A 232 -4.48 3.16 0.30
N SER A 233 -3.79 4.29 0.49
CA SER A 233 -2.33 4.41 0.34
C SER A 233 -1.53 3.55 1.32
N ARG A 234 -2.19 2.97 2.35
CA ARG A 234 -1.57 2.01 3.29
C ARG A 234 -1.45 0.60 2.69
N PHE A 235 -2.15 0.29 1.59
CA PHE A 235 -2.00 -0.98 0.86
C PHE A 235 -0.85 -0.92 -0.15
N LYS A 236 0.27 -1.57 0.15
CA LYS A 236 1.45 -1.65 -0.75
C LYS A 236 1.19 -2.41 -2.07
N SER A 237 0.10 -3.16 -2.12
CA SER A 237 -0.44 -3.83 -3.31
C SER A 237 -1.06 -2.84 -4.31
N LEU A 238 -1.58 -1.69 -3.86
CA LEU A 238 -2.27 -0.70 -4.69
C LEU A 238 -1.39 0.53 -4.99
N PHE A 239 -1.36 0.95 -6.26
CA PHE A 239 -0.82 2.25 -6.65
C PHE A 239 -1.94 3.30 -6.62
N VAL A 240 -2.02 4.04 -5.51
CA VAL A 240 -3.05 5.08 -5.30
C VAL A 240 -2.58 6.40 -5.88
N ILE A 241 -3.40 7.02 -6.72
CA ILE A 241 -3.15 8.36 -7.24
C ILE A 241 -3.39 9.41 -6.16
N ALA A 242 -2.42 10.32 -6.03
CA ALA A 242 -2.49 11.45 -5.12
C ALA A 242 -3.67 12.38 -5.44
N ARG A 243 -4.32 12.87 -4.37
CA ARG A 243 -5.51 13.73 -4.39
C ARG A 243 -5.51 14.80 -5.48
N ASN A 244 -4.43 15.58 -5.58
CA ASN A 244 -4.36 16.73 -6.49
C ASN A 244 -4.54 16.34 -7.97
N SER A 245 -4.09 15.15 -8.36
CA SER A 245 -4.29 14.63 -9.72
C SER A 245 -5.74 14.25 -9.98
N SER A 246 -6.44 13.69 -9.00
CA SER A 246 -7.87 13.34 -9.11
C SER A 246 -8.80 14.56 -8.99
N PHE A 247 -8.39 15.58 -8.24
CA PHE A 247 -9.21 16.77 -7.97
C PHE A 247 -9.31 17.74 -9.15
N CYS A 248 -8.48 17.58 -10.20
CA CYS A 248 -8.62 18.36 -11.43
C CYS A 248 -9.95 18.09 -12.17
N TYR A 249 -10.64 16.98 -11.84
CA TYR A 249 -11.97 16.62 -12.36
C TYR A 249 -13.13 17.20 -11.54
N LYS A 250 -12.86 17.92 -10.44
CA LYS A 250 -13.89 18.50 -9.58
C LYS A 250 -14.81 19.45 -10.37
N GLY A 251 -16.11 19.30 -10.20
CA GLY A 251 -17.13 20.12 -10.89
C GLY A 251 -17.28 19.84 -12.39
N LYS A 252 -16.62 18.82 -12.94
CA LYS A 252 -16.71 18.44 -14.37
C LYS A 252 -17.50 17.13 -14.52
N THR A 253 -18.31 17.05 -15.57
CA THR A 253 -18.83 15.77 -16.06
C THR A 253 -17.71 15.07 -16.82
N VAL A 254 -17.33 13.86 -16.40
CA VAL A 254 -16.14 13.17 -16.92
C VAL A 254 -16.47 11.74 -17.36
N ASP A 255 -15.88 11.30 -18.47
CA ASP A 255 -15.89 9.88 -18.84
C ASP A 255 -14.82 9.15 -18.03
N ILE A 256 -15.23 8.14 -17.26
CA ILE A 256 -14.31 7.34 -16.44
C ILE A 256 -13.26 6.61 -17.29
N LYS A 257 -13.56 6.31 -18.56
CA LYS A 257 -12.58 5.78 -19.53
C LYS A 257 -11.52 6.79 -19.91
N GLN A 258 -11.86 8.08 -19.93
CA GLN A 258 -10.92 9.17 -20.16
C GLN A 258 -10.07 9.38 -18.89
N VAL A 259 -10.68 9.46 -17.71
CA VAL A 259 -9.99 9.57 -16.41
C VAL A 259 -8.95 8.46 -16.23
N GLY A 260 -9.31 7.21 -16.55
CA GLY A 260 -8.38 6.08 -16.50
C GLY A 260 -7.14 6.24 -17.37
N ARG A 261 -7.30 6.79 -18.59
CA ARG A 261 -6.19 7.04 -19.53
C ARG A 261 -5.33 8.23 -19.14
N GLU A 262 -5.96 9.30 -18.65
CA GLU A 262 -5.30 10.57 -18.28
C GLU A 262 -4.54 10.47 -16.95
N LEU A 263 -5.03 9.67 -16.00
CA LEU A 263 -4.35 9.40 -14.73
C LEU A 263 -3.47 8.13 -14.76
N GLY A 264 -3.53 7.32 -15.81
CA GLY A 264 -2.85 6.02 -15.86
C GLY A 264 -3.41 5.01 -14.85
N VAL A 265 -4.69 5.12 -14.50
CA VAL A 265 -5.35 4.23 -13.53
C VAL A 265 -6.23 3.18 -14.17
N ARG A 266 -6.19 2.02 -13.54
CA ARG A 266 -6.97 0.83 -13.91
C ARG A 266 -8.35 0.85 -13.26
N TYR A 267 -8.44 1.43 -12.06
CA TYR A 267 -9.68 1.56 -11.29
C TYR A 267 -9.95 3.02 -10.93
N VAL A 268 -11.22 3.38 -10.88
CA VAL A 268 -11.68 4.69 -10.41
C VAL A 268 -12.78 4.49 -9.37
N LEU A 269 -12.62 5.12 -8.20
CA LEU A 269 -13.67 5.30 -7.22
C LEU A 269 -14.30 6.68 -7.43
N GLU A 270 -15.62 6.73 -7.62
CA GLU A 270 -16.40 7.97 -7.65
C GLU A 270 -17.54 7.91 -6.63
N GLY A 271 -18.22 9.04 -6.39
CA GLY A 271 -19.28 9.08 -5.40
C GLY A 271 -20.03 10.40 -5.32
N SER A 272 -20.99 10.46 -4.39
CA SER A 272 -21.78 11.65 -4.11
C SER A 272 -22.08 11.80 -2.62
N VAL A 273 -22.29 13.03 -2.16
CA VAL A 273 -22.73 13.36 -0.80
C VAL A 273 -23.97 14.22 -0.89
N ARG A 274 -25.03 13.84 -0.17
CA ARG A 274 -26.29 14.58 -0.06
C ARG A 274 -26.70 14.72 1.39
N LYS A 275 -26.72 15.94 1.91
CA LYS A 275 -27.32 16.28 3.19
C LYS A 275 -28.78 16.70 2.99
N SER A 276 -29.65 16.33 3.92
CA SER A 276 -31.05 16.77 3.97
C SER A 276 -31.50 16.86 5.43
N GLY A 277 -31.77 18.09 5.90
CA GLY A 277 -32.02 18.36 7.31
C GLY A 277 -30.88 17.85 8.19
N ASN A 278 -31.20 16.98 9.15
CA ASN A 278 -30.25 16.38 10.09
C ASN A 278 -29.66 15.02 9.62
N ARG A 279 -29.78 14.66 8.33
CA ARG A 279 -29.23 13.41 7.76
C ARG A 279 -28.24 13.69 6.64
N VAL A 280 -27.20 12.87 6.58
CA VAL A 280 -26.19 12.84 5.51
C VAL A 280 -26.28 11.48 4.82
N ARG A 281 -26.23 11.48 3.48
CA ARG A 281 -26.21 10.30 2.64
C ARG A 281 -24.99 10.36 1.73
N ILE A 282 -24.22 9.28 1.69
CA ILE A 282 -23.01 9.16 0.86
C ILE A 282 -23.19 7.95 -0.06
N THR A 283 -22.80 8.06 -1.32
CA THR A 283 -22.78 6.95 -2.29
C THR A 283 -21.38 6.81 -2.85
N GLY A 284 -20.87 5.59 -3.00
CA GLY A 284 -19.58 5.33 -3.65
C GLY A 284 -19.71 4.21 -4.69
N GLN A 285 -18.93 4.27 -5.77
CA GLN A 285 -18.88 3.25 -6.82
C GLN A 285 -17.45 3.03 -7.32
N LEU A 286 -17.04 1.76 -7.46
CA LEU A 286 -15.74 1.37 -8.02
C LEU A 286 -15.94 0.87 -9.45
N ILE A 287 -15.19 1.44 -10.39
CA ILE A 287 -15.33 1.22 -11.83
C ILE A 287 -14.00 0.75 -12.42
N ASP A 288 -14.06 -0.27 -13.28
CA ASP A 288 -12.94 -0.69 -14.12
C ASP A 288 -12.76 0.29 -15.29
N ALA A 289 -11.79 1.19 -15.19
CA ALA A 289 -11.69 2.34 -16.07
C ALA A 289 -11.49 1.98 -17.57
N PRO A 290 -10.72 0.94 -17.95
CA PRO A 290 -10.62 0.54 -19.36
C PRO A 290 -11.94 0.06 -20.00
N THR A 291 -12.79 -0.64 -19.25
CA THR A 291 -14.05 -1.20 -19.79
C THR A 291 -15.27 -0.32 -19.54
N GLY A 292 -15.24 0.48 -18.46
CA GLY A 292 -16.41 1.16 -17.90
C GLY A 292 -17.32 0.23 -17.09
N GLY A 293 -16.86 -0.97 -16.73
CA GLY A 293 -17.63 -1.92 -15.94
C GLY A 293 -17.69 -1.50 -14.46
N HIS A 294 -18.89 -1.38 -13.91
CA HIS A 294 -19.06 -1.18 -12.47
C HIS A 294 -18.73 -2.47 -11.73
N LEU A 295 -17.77 -2.42 -10.81
CA LEU A 295 -17.31 -3.55 -9.99
C LEU A 295 -18.02 -3.60 -8.65
N TRP A 296 -18.33 -2.42 -8.09
CA TRP A 296 -19.03 -2.28 -6.81
C TRP A 296 -19.77 -0.93 -6.75
N ALA A 297 -20.88 -0.87 -6.03
CA ALA A 297 -21.61 0.34 -5.70
C ALA A 297 -22.36 0.17 -4.37
N ASP A 298 -22.32 1.16 -3.47
CA ASP A 298 -23.03 1.12 -2.19
C ASP A 298 -23.41 2.53 -1.69
N ARG A 299 -24.22 2.57 -0.62
CA ARG A 299 -24.76 3.79 -0.01
C ARG A 299 -24.76 3.71 1.51
N PHE A 300 -24.34 4.81 2.12
CA PHE A 300 -24.31 5.02 3.57
C PHE A 300 -25.26 6.17 3.95
N ASP A 301 -25.98 6.03 5.07
CA ASP A 301 -26.86 7.06 5.63
C ASP A 301 -26.51 7.25 7.12
N GLY A 302 -26.41 8.50 7.59
CA GLY A 302 -26.09 8.82 8.99
C GLY A 302 -26.61 10.16 9.48
N GLY A 303 -26.41 10.44 10.76
CA GLY A 303 -26.83 11.68 11.42
C GLY A 303 -25.79 12.79 11.35
N LEU A 304 -26.26 14.05 11.35
CA LEU A 304 -25.38 15.24 11.31
C LEU A 304 -24.56 15.44 12.61
N LYS A 305 -25.07 14.92 13.74
CA LYS A 305 -24.36 14.98 15.04
C LYS A 305 -23.15 14.06 15.11
N ASP A 306 -23.18 12.99 14.32
CA ASP A 306 -22.21 11.90 14.32
C ASP A 306 -21.40 11.91 13.01
N ILE A 307 -21.22 13.10 12.42
CA ILE A 307 -20.72 13.27 11.04
C ILE A 307 -19.26 12.82 10.86
N PHE A 308 -18.42 12.99 11.89
CA PHE A 308 -17.05 12.49 11.90
C PHE A 308 -17.00 10.96 12.08
N ASP A 309 -17.85 10.40 12.95
CA ASP A 309 -17.99 8.94 13.09
C ASP A 309 -18.50 8.29 11.79
N LEU A 310 -19.42 8.97 11.08
CA LEU A 310 -19.90 8.55 9.76
C LEU A 310 -18.77 8.61 8.72
N GLN A 311 -17.96 9.66 8.71
CA GLN A 311 -16.79 9.79 7.85
C GLN A 311 -15.79 8.65 8.09
N ASP A 312 -15.41 8.40 9.34
CA ASP A 312 -14.52 7.28 9.71
C ASP A 312 -15.10 5.91 9.36
N GLN A 313 -16.42 5.71 9.55
CA GLN A 313 -17.12 4.48 9.16
C GLN A 313 -17.12 4.27 7.66
N VAL A 314 -17.40 5.30 6.88
CA VAL A 314 -17.41 5.23 5.42
C VAL A 314 -16.00 5.03 4.88
N THR A 315 -15.01 5.78 5.34
CA THR A 315 -13.59 5.55 4.99
C THR A 315 -13.20 4.11 5.30
N THR A 316 -13.48 3.60 6.52
CA THR A 316 -13.19 2.20 6.89
C THR A 316 -13.84 1.21 5.91
N ARG A 317 -15.15 1.35 5.63
CA ARG A 317 -15.91 0.41 4.79
C ARG A 317 -15.49 0.46 3.32
N VAL A 318 -15.41 1.67 2.75
CA VAL A 318 -15.04 1.88 1.34
C VAL A 318 -13.66 1.28 1.06
N VAL A 319 -12.69 1.56 1.94
CA VAL A 319 -11.29 1.16 1.79
C VAL A 319 -11.14 -0.37 1.85
N GLY A 320 -11.80 -1.05 2.79
CA GLY A 320 -11.69 -2.51 2.94
C GLY A 320 -12.60 -3.33 2.00
N ILE A 321 -13.57 -2.73 1.31
CA ILE A 321 -14.25 -3.38 0.16
C ILE A 321 -13.40 -3.25 -1.10
N ILE A 322 -12.81 -2.09 -1.33
CA ILE A 322 -12.10 -1.79 -2.59
C ILE A 322 -10.89 -2.69 -2.79
N GLU A 323 -10.07 -2.92 -1.77
CA GLU A 323 -8.85 -3.72 -1.93
C GLU A 323 -9.13 -5.16 -2.40
N PRO A 324 -10.01 -5.96 -1.76
CA PRO A 324 -10.34 -7.30 -2.26
C PRO A 324 -11.13 -7.28 -3.58
N THR A 325 -11.92 -6.23 -3.85
CA THR A 325 -12.63 -6.10 -5.14
C THR A 325 -11.65 -5.84 -6.29
N VAL A 326 -10.66 -4.97 -6.07
CA VAL A 326 -9.56 -4.71 -7.02
C VAL A 326 -8.73 -5.97 -7.22
N GLU A 327 -8.34 -6.64 -6.13
CA GLU A 327 -7.57 -7.88 -6.18
C GLU A 327 -8.28 -8.93 -7.03
N GLN A 328 -9.58 -9.16 -6.84
CA GLN A 328 -10.35 -10.11 -7.65
C GLN A 328 -10.56 -9.69 -9.11
N ALA A 329 -10.60 -8.39 -9.39
CA ALA A 329 -10.66 -7.89 -10.76
C ALA A 329 -9.32 -8.12 -11.47
N GLU A 330 -8.19 -7.95 -10.76
CA GLU A 330 -6.87 -8.36 -11.25
C GLU A 330 -6.75 -9.88 -11.38
N VAL A 331 -7.34 -10.66 -10.48
CA VAL A 331 -7.43 -12.12 -10.60
C VAL A 331 -8.05 -12.57 -11.92
N ARG A 332 -9.17 -11.96 -12.29
CA ARG A 332 -9.83 -12.25 -13.57
C ARG A 332 -9.03 -11.74 -14.78
N ARG A 333 -8.16 -10.74 -14.60
CA ARG A 333 -7.34 -10.12 -15.66
C ARG A 333 -5.98 -10.79 -15.87
N ALA A 334 -5.30 -11.24 -14.81
CA ALA A 334 -3.95 -11.78 -14.85
C ALA A 334 -3.86 -13.05 -15.70
N THR A 335 -4.92 -13.86 -15.73
CA THR A 335 -5.13 -14.99 -16.66
C THR A 335 -5.03 -14.62 -18.16
N ARG A 336 -4.76 -13.35 -18.51
CA ARG A 336 -4.64 -12.84 -19.87
C ARG A 336 -3.40 -11.99 -20.22
N LYS A 337 -2.59 -11.42 -19.29
CA LYS A 337 -1.35 -10.59 -19.59
C LYS A 337 -0.68 -9.90 -18.36
N SER A 338 0.65 -9.72 -18.41
CA SER A 338 1.51 -8.58 -17.93
C SER A 338 1.28 -7.88 -16.56
N THR A 339 2.27 -7.73 -15.63
CA THR A 339 3.71 -8.14 -15.61
C THR A 339 4.28 -8.34 -14.17
N ILE A 340 5.25 -9.26 -13.99
CA ILE A 340 6.31 -9.46 -12.93
C ILE A 340 7.32 -10.46 -13.60
N ASN A 341 8.03 -11.39 -12.94
CA ASN A 341 8.20 -12.69 -13.64
C ASN A 341 6.78 -13.23 -13.81
N LEU A 342 6.30 -13.17 -15.04
CA LEU A 342 4.88 -13.23 -15.32
C LEU A 342 4.26 -14.53 -14.92
N ASP A 343 5.02 -15.59 -15.11
CA ASP A 343 4.60 -16.94 -14.78
C ASP A 343 4.44 -17.03 -13.26
N ALA A 344 5.36 -16.45 -12.46
CA ALA A 344 5.22 -16.38 -11.00
C ALA A 344 3.97 -15.59 -10.55
N TYR A 345 3.69 -14.45 -11.16
CA TYR A 345 2.56 -13.61 -10.77
C TYR A 345 1.21 -14.15 -11.30
N ASP A 346 1.16 -14.71 -12.52
CA ASP A 346 -0.01 -15.44 -13.02
C ASP A 346 -0.34 -16.61 -12.09
N TYR A 347 0.66 -17.45 -11.77
CA TYR A 347 0.46 -18.54 -10.82
C TYR A 347 0.00 -18.03 -9.45
N PHE A 348 0.67 -17.02 -8.88
CA PHE A 348 0.23 -16.42 -7.61
C PHE A 348 -1.25 -16.00 -7.66
N ILE A 349 -1.62 -15.23 -8.68
CA ILE A 349 -2.95 -14.64 -8.82
C ILE A 349 -4.02 -15.68 -9.21
N ARG A 350 -3.66 -16.77 -9.87
CA ARG A 350 -4.56 -17.92 -10.05
C ARG A 350 -4.78 -18.69 -8.76
N GLY A 351 -3.73 -18.85 -7.95
CA GLY A 351 -3.82 -19.40 -6.60
C GLY A 351 -4.82 -18.60 -5.75
N MET A 352 -4.78 -17.28 -5.84
CA MET A 352 -5.77 -16.37 -5.24
C MET A 352 -7.20 -16.65 -5.70
N ALA A 353 -7.43 -16.83 -7.00
CA ALA A 353 -8.75 -17.22 -7.53
C ALA A 353 -9.28 -18.50 -6.89
N ARG A 354 -8.38 -19.49 -6.77
CA ARG A 354 -8.68 -20.86 -6.36
C ARG A 354 -8.89 -20.97 -4.85
N ILE A 355 -8.10 -20.26 -4.03
CA ILE A 355 -8.31 -20.27 -2.57
C ILE A 355 -9.64 -19.62 -2.19
N TYR A 356 -10.17 -18.69 -3.01
CA TYR A 356 -11.48 -18.07 -2.78
C TYR A 356 -12.69 -18.99 -3.05
N THR A 357 -12.55 -20.09 -3.82
CA THR A 357 -13.65 -21.08 -3.93
C THR A 357 -13.88 -21.86 -2.64
N SER A 358 -12.88 -21.90 -1.75
CA SER A 358 -12.92 -22.53 -0.43
C SER A 358 -13.29 -24.03 -0.41
N THR A 359 -13.18 -24.73 -1.55
CA THR A 359 -13.30 -26.20 -1.62
C THR A 359 -11.95 -26.88 -1.39
N LYS A 360 -11.94 -28.19 -1.11
CA LYS A 360 -10.71 -28.95 -0.94
C LYS A 360 -9.82 -28.86 -2.19
N GLU A 361 -10.43 -29.08 -3.35
CA GLU A 361 -9.79 -29.10 -4.66
C GLU A 361 -9.24 -27.70 -5.01
N GLY A 362 -10.03 -26.65 -4.74
CA GLY A 362 -9.59 -25.26 -4.93
C GLY A 362 -8.36 -24.89 -4.08
N ILE A 363 -8.26 -25.42 -2.86
CA ILE A 363 -7.07 -25.18 -2.02
C ILE A 363 -5.87 -26.02 -2.46
N GLU A 364 -6.07 -27.26 -2.93
CA GLU A 364 -5.01 -28.08 -3.51
C GLU A 364 -4.45 -27.45 -4.79
N ASP A 365 -5.33 -26.99 -5.68
CA ASP A 365 -4.99 -26.25 -6.89
C ASP A 365 -4.34 -24.89 -6.58
N ALA A 366 -4.70 -24.23 -5.48
CA ALA A 366 -4.07 -22.99 -5.05
C ALA A 366 -2.62 -23.22 -4.57
N ILE A 367 -2.38 -24.27 -3.77
CA ILE A 367 -1.02 -24.64 -3.32
C ILE A 367 -0.13 -24.97 -4.50
N GLN A 368 -0.60 -25.72 -5.50
CA GLN A 368 0.17 -26.03 -6.70
C GLN A 368 0.60 -24.76 -7.46
N ASP A 369 -0.32 -23.81 -7.59
CA ASP A 369 -0.02 -22.53 -8.26
C ASP A 369 0.94 -21.68 -7.40
N TYR A 370 0.72 -21.52 -6.09
CA TYR A 370 1.66 -20.78 -5.22
C TYR A 370 3.06 -21.40 -5.17
N SER A 371 3.18 -22.74 -5.17
CA SER A 371 4.49 -23.42 -5.22
C SER A 371 5.24 -23.10 -6.50
N LYS A 372 4.57 -23.07 -7.66
CA LYS A 372 5.20 -22.65 -8.92
C LYS A 372 5.60 -21.17 -8.88
N ALA A 373 4.79 -20.30 -8.26
CA ALA A 373 5.17 -18.90 -8.06
C ALA A 373 6.47 -18.77 -7.24
N ILE A 374 6.64 -19.59 -6.21
CA ILE A 374 7.84 -19.67 -5.37
C ILE A 374 9.05 -20.26 -6.11
N GLU A 375 8.85 -21.29 -6.94
CA GLU A 375 9.91 -21.88 -7.77
C GLU A 375 10.47 -20.87 -8.78
N ILE A 376 9.62 -20.01 -9.33
CA ILE A 376 9.96 -19.05 -10.39
C ILE A 376 10.54 -17.75 -9.80
N ASP A 377 10.03 -17.27 -8.66
CA ASP A 377 10.63 -16.17 -7.90
C ASP A 377 10.67 -16.49 -6.38
N PRO A 378 11.79 -17.07 -5.89
CA PRO A 378 11.98 -17.39 -4.47
C PRO A 378 12.01 -16.18 -3.52
N ASN A 379 12.06 -14.94 -4.03
CA ASN A 379 12.00 -13.73 -3.21
C ASN A 379 10.58 -13.12 -3.16
N PHE A 380 9.63 -13.65 -3.93
CA PHE A 380 8.26 -13.15 -3.93
C PHE A 380 7.52 -13.56 -2.64
N ALA A 381 7.45 -12.63 -1.68
CA ALA A 381 6.94 -12.91 -0.33
C ALA A 381 5.45 -13.33 -0.27
N ALA A 382 4.60 -12.83 -1.16
CA ALA A 382 3.15 -13.01 -1.08
C ALA A 382 2.70 -14.48 -1.27
N PRO A 383 3.18 -15.25 -2.26
CA PRO A 383 2.98 -16.70 -2.35
C PRO A 383 3.25 -17.46 -1.06
N TYR A 384 4.31 -17.15 -0.30
CA TYR A 384 4.59 -17.84 0.96
C TYR A 384 3.50 -17.59 2.01
N GLY A 385 3.03 -16.35 2.13
CA GLY A 385 1.93 -16.00 3.02
C GLY A 385 0.62 -16.68 2.63
N TRP A 386 0.29 -16.70 1.33
CA TRP A 386 -0.93 -17.33 0.84
C TRP A 386 -0.90 -18.87 0.85
N SER A 387 0.26 -19.50 0.60
CA SER A 387 0.45 -20.94 0.85
C SER A 387 0.27 -21.27 2.34
N THR A 388 0.71 -20.40 3.24
CA THR A 388 0.48 -20.55 4.68
C THR A 388 -1.03 -20.54 4.99
N ILE A 389 -1.79 -19.60 4.43
CA ILE A 389 -3.26 -19.60 4.55
C ILE A 389 -3.85 -20.91 3.98
N ALA A 390 -3.38 -21.38 2.82
CA ALA A 390 -3.87 -22.63 2.23
C ALA A 390 -3.64 -23.86 3.14
N TYR A 391 -2.45 -23.99 3.75
CA TYR A 391 -2.17 -25.06 4.71
C TYR A 391 -2.99 -24.94 6.01
N THR A 392 -3.20 -23.72 6.54
CA THR A 392 -4.09 -23.54 7.71
C THR A 392 -5.52 -24.00 7.40
N ARG A 393 -6.05 -23.66 6.22
CA ARG A 393 -7.37 -24.10 5.77
C ARG A 393 -7.44 -25.61 5.53
N ARG A 394 -6.39 -26.26 5.00
CA ARG A 394 -6.33 -27.74 4.90
C ARG A 394 -6.38 -28.42 6.27
N LYS A 395 -5.66 -27.89 7.27
CA LYS A 395 -5.72 -28.38 8.66
C LYS A 395 -7.13 -28.20 9.22
N GLN A 396 -7.75 -27.04 9.01
CA GLN A 396 -9.09 -26.70 9.50
C GLN A 396 -10.19 -27.55 8.87
N GLY A 397 -10.13 -27.79 7.55
CA GLY A 397 -11.09 -28.60 6.79
C GLY A 397 -10.94 -30.12 6.97
N LEU A 398 -9.92 -30.58 7.71
CA LEU A 398 -9.54 -32.00 7.85
C LEU A 398 -9.12 -32.64 6.50
N TRP A 399 -8.49 -31.86 5.62
CA TRP A 399 -8.12 -32.28 4.25
C TRP A 399 -6.66 -32.73 4.10
N MET A 400 -5.87 -32.67 5.16
CA MET A 400 -4.49 -33.15 5.18
C MET A 400 -4.41 -34.68 5.03
N SER A 401 -3.56 -35.14 4.12
CA SER A 401 -3.25 -36.55 3.87
C SER A 401 -2.07 -37.01 4.73
N ASP A 402 -1.07 -36.16 4.91
CA ASP A 402 0.02 -36.32 5.90
C ASP A 402 0.05 -35.08 6.80
N PRO A 403 -0.68 -35.07 7.92
CA PRO A 403 -0.70 -33.93 8.82
C PRO A 403 0.67 -33.52 9.34
N SER A 404 1.62 -34.45 9.51
CA SER A 404 2.95 -34.14 10.05
C SER A 404 3.80 -33.38 9.04
N ALA A 405 3.87 -33.87 7.81
CA ALA A 405 4.60 -33.22 6.73
C ALA A 405 3.95 -31.90 6.31
N GLU A 406 2.62 -31.86 6.16
CA GLU A 406 1.90 -30.67 5.71
C GLU A 406 1.89 -29.54 6.76
N ILE A 407 1.82 -29.86 8.06
CA ILE A 407 2.00 -28.87 9.13
C ILE A 407 3.44 -28.32 9.10
N SER A 408 4.45 -29.19 8.98
CA SER A 408 5.86 -28.79 8.95
C SER A 408 6.17 -27.86 7.77
N GLU A 409 5.61 -28.17 6.59
CA GLU A 409 5.75 -27.34 5.39
C GLU A 409 5.03 -25.99 5.53
N GLY A 410 3.80 -25.97 6.03
CA GLY A 410 3.10 -24.72 6.30
C GLY A 410 3.82 -23.81 7.32
N ILE A 411 4.50 -24.39 8.32
CA ILE A 411 5.36 -23.63 9.26
C ILE A 411 6.59 -23.08 8.56
N ARG A 412 7.24 -23.85 7.69
CA ARG A 412 8.39 -23.41 6.89
C ARG A 412 8.02 -22.22 6.00
N LEU A 413 6.87 -22.29 5.34
CA LEU A 413 6.32 -21.24 4.49
C LEU A 413 5.95 -19.99 5.31
N ALA A 414 5.32 -20.15 6.48
CA ALA A 414 4.99 -19.05 7.38
C ALA A 414 6.23 -18.25 7.80
N ARG A 415 7.29 -18.96 8.23
CA ARG A 415 8.58 -18.36 8.59
C ARG A 415 9.25 -17.65 7.41
N LYS A 416 9.15 -18.21 6.19
CA LYS A 416 9.72 -17.57 4.99
C LYS A 416 8.93 -16.31 4.56
N ALA A 417 7.61 -16.31 4.70
CA ALA A 417 6.77 -15.13 4.49
C ALA A 417 7.18 -13.99 5.42
N ILE A 418 7.43 -14.28 6.71
CA ILE A 418 7.90 -13.30 7.70
C ILE A 418 9.33 -12.82 7.39
N GLU A 419 10.22 -13.72 6.96
CA GLU A 419 11.62 -13.42 6.67
C GLU A 419 11.77 -12.43 5.48
N LEU A 420 10.99 -12.65 4.42
CA LEU A 420 10.98 -11.83 3.20
C LEU A 420 10.08 -10.58 3.34
N GLY A 421 8.90 -10.75 3.95
CA GLY A 421 7.88 -9.70 4.11
C GLY A 421 8.01 -8.89 5.38
N ARG A 422 9.24 -8.53 5.80
CA ARG A 422 9.49 -7.89 7.11
C ARG A 422 8.71 -6.61 7.34
N ASP A 423 8.40 -5.86 6.29
CA ASP A 423 7.62 -4.62 6.35
C ASP A 423 6.30 -4.74 5.56
N ASP A 424 5.83 -5.96 5.32
CA ASP A 424 4.56 -6.24 4.66
C ASP A 424 3.51 -6.71 5.68
N ALA A 425 2.43 -5.96 5.81
CA ALA A 425 1.38 -6.24 6.79
C ALA A 425 0.66 -7.57 6.52
N PHE A 426 0.49 -7.96 5.25
CA PHE A 426 -0.14 -9.23 4.92
C PHE A 426 0.79 -10.40 5.23
N ALA A 427 2.06 -10.33 4.85
CA ALA A 427 3.03 -11.39 5.10
C ALA A 427 3.24 -11.65 6.61
N LEU A 428 3.33 -10.59 7.42
CA LEU A 428 3.37 -10.72 8.88
C LEU A 428 2.06 -11.27 9.46
N GLY A 429 0.90 -10.84 8.96
CA GLY A 429 -0.41 -11.31 9.41
C GLY A 429 -0.66 -12.79 9.10
N ALA A 430 -0.46 -13.19 7.84
CA ALA A 430 -0.61 -14.56 7.38
C ALA A 430 0.43 -15.51 7.99
N GLY A 431 1.69 -15.07 8.09
CA GLY A 431 2.75 -15.81 8.77
C GLY A 431 2.47 -15.99 10.26
N GLY A 432 2.03 -14.93 10.95
CA GLY A 432 1.61 -15.00 12.35
C GLY A 432 0.46 -15.99 12.57
N PHE A 433 -0.60 -15.91 11.76
CA PHE A 433 -1.71 -16.87 11.83
C PHE A 433 -1.26 -18.31 11.56
N GLY A 434 -0.34 -18.51 10.60
CA GLY A 434 0.29 -19.81 10.36
C GLY A 434 1.05 -20.35 11.57
N LEU A 435 1.90 -19.54 12.20
CA LEU A 435 2.62 -19.93 13.41
C LEU A 435 1.69 -20.27 14.57
N ALA A 436 0.60 -19.50 14.76
CA ALA A 436 -0.41 -19.82 15.77
C ALA A 436 -1.14 -21.14 15.47
N PHE A 437 -1.70 -21.30 14.27
CA PHE A 437 -2.59 -22.43 14.00
C PHE A 437 -1.87 -23.73 13.64
N LEU A 438 -0.67 -23.66 13.04
CA LEU A 438 0.11 -24.84 12.65
C LEU A 438 1.10 -25.25 13.75
N ALA A 439 1.89 -24.31 14.29
CA ALA A 439 2.93 -24.60 15.29
C ALA A 439 2.48 -24.46 16.76
N GLY A 440 1.39 -23.73 17.03
CA GLY A 440 1.02 -23.35 18.40
C GLY A 440 1.90 -22.23 18.99
N GLU A 441 2.68 -21.53 18.17
CA GLU A 441 3.59 -20.43 18.56
C GLU A 441 2.82 -19.12 18.79
N LEU A 442 1.88 -19.13 19.75
CA LEU A 442 0.89 -18.08 19.95
C LEU A 442 1.49 -16.70 20.30
N ASP A 443 2.51 -16.61 21.16
CA ASP A 443 3.07 -15.31 21.58
C ASP A 443 3.85 -14.63 20.44
N ALA A 444 4.55 -15.42 19.62
CA ALA A 444 5.21 -14.93 18.40
C ALA A 444 4.16 -14.46 17.38
N ALA A 445 3.09 -15.23 17.19
CA ALA A 445 1.98 -14.87 16.32
C ALA A 445 1.30 -13.56 16.73
N LEU A 446 1.04 -13.36 18.02
CA LEU A 446 0.45 -12.13 18.55
C LEU A 446 1.30 -10.92 18.18
N ALA A 447 2.59 -10.93 18.51
CA ALA A 447 3.52 -9.85 18.21
C ALA A 447 3.63 -9.54 16.70
N LEU A 448 3.58 -10.57 15.85
CA LEU A 448 3.56 -10.41 14.40
C LEU A 448 2.26 -9.74 13.91
N THR A 449 1.10 -10.14 14.43
CA THR A 449 -0.17 -9.52 14.04
C THR A 449 -0.35 -8.11 14.58
N ASP A 450 0.06 -7.81 15.81
CA ASP A 450 0.01 -6.44 16.33
C ASP A 450 0.92 -5.51 15.50
N ARG A 451 2.10 -6.00 15.06
CA ARG A 451 2.96 -5.27 14.10
C ARG A 451 2.32 -5.11 12.72
N ALA A 452 1.62 -6.13 12.22
CA ALA A 452 0.88 -6.06 10.95
C ALA A 452 -0.22 -4.98 11.00
N LEU A 453 -0.95 -4.89 12.11
CA LEU A 453 -1.99 -3.88 12.33
C LEU A 453 -1.43 -2.45 12.43
N VAL A 454 -0.23 -2.27 13.01
CA VAL A 454 0.47 -0.97 12.99
C VAL A 454 0.90 -0.59 11.57
N LEU A 455 1.40 -1.55 10.76
CA LEU A 455 1.82 -1.29 9.38
C LEU A 455 0.63 -0.99 8.44
N ASN A 456 -0.49 -1.69 8.58
CA ASN A 456 -1.71 -1.40 7.83
C ASN A 456 -2.98 -1.66 8.67
N PRO A 457 -3.50 -0.63 9.37
CA PRO A 457 -4.75 -0.73 10.15
C PRO A 457 -6.01 -0.84 9.28
N ASN A 458 -5.91 -0.83 7.95
CA ASN A 458 -7.02 -1.04 7.02
C ASN A 458 -7.07 -2.45 6.42
N LEU A 459 -6.07 -3.31 6.70
CA LEU A 459 -6.04 -4.67 6.19
C LEU A 459 -7.02 -5.57 6.95
N ALA A 460 -8.19 -5.86 6.34
CA ALA A 460 -9.21 -6.73 6.95
C ALA A 460 -8.66 -8.10 7.37
N ASN A 461 -7.83 -8.72 6.52
CA ASN A 461 -7.13 -9.97 6.80
C ASN A 461 -6.20 -9.90 8.04
N GLY A 462 -5.60 -8.74 8.34
CA GLY A 462 -4.77 -8.53 9.53
C GLY A 462 -5.59 -8.53 10.82
N TRP A 463 -6.75 -7.86 10.81
CA TRP A 463 -7.69 -7.87 11.93
C TRP A 463 -8.32 -9.26 12.13
N HIS A 464 -8.62 -9.97 11.03
CA HIS A 464 -9.11 -11.36 11.07
C HIS A 464 -8.09 -12.32 11.69
N ALA A 465 -6.83 -12.27 11.27
CA ALA A 465 -5.74 -13.05 11.85
C ALA A 465 -5.56 -12.76 13.35
N SER A 466 -5.57 -11.47 13.74
CA SER A 466 -5.48 -11.06 15.15
C SER A 466 -6.65 -11.60 15.98
N GLY A 467 -7.88 -11.59 15.44
CA GLY A 467 -9.07 -12.16 16.08
C GLY A 467 -8.95 -13.67 16.37
N TRP A 468 -8.45 -14.46 15.42
CA TRP A 468 -8.15 -15.87 15.66
C TRP A 468 -7.10 -16.07 16.77
N ILE A 469 -5.98 -15.34 16.70
CA ILE A 469 -4.87 -15.50 17.64
C ILE A 469 -5.28 -15.12 19.07
N ARG A 470 -6.02 -14.02 19.24
CA ARG A 470 -6.54 -13.59 20.55
C ARG A 470 -7.54 -14.60 21.12
N SER A 471 -8.40 -15.19 20.27
CA SER A 471 -9.26 -16.32 20.66
C SER A 471 -8.45 -17.52 21.14
N TYR A 472 -7.35 -17.88 20.46
CA TYR A 472 -6.49 -19.00 20.88
C TYR A 472 -5.75 -18.71 22.19
N ILE A 473 -5.29 -17.48 22.40
CA ILE A 473 -4.60 -17.04 23.62
C ILE A 473 -5.55 -16.96 24.82
N GLY A 474 -6.86 -16.83 24.59
CA GLY A 474 -7.87 -16.71 25.64
C GLY A 474 -8.18 -15.27 26.03
N ASP A 475 -8.05 -14.37 25.05
CA ASP A 475 -8.46 -12.95 25.03
C ASP A 475 -9.68 -12.79 24.08
N PRO A 476 -10.86 -13.31 24.45
CA PRO A 476 -11.98 -13.44 23.51
C PRO A 476 -12.73 -12.12 23.27
N ASP A 477 -12.74 -11.19 24.23
CA ASP A 477 -13.45 -9.91 24.05
C ASP A 477 -12.74 -9.03 23.01
N THR A 478 -11.41 -8.85 23.10
CA THR A 478 -10.63 -8.16 22.07
C THR A 478 -10.65 -8.91 20.74
N ALA A 479 -10.74 -10.24 20.75
CA ALA A 479 -10.96 -11.01 19.52
C ALA A 479 -12.29 -10.66 18.82
N ILE A 480 -13.40 -10.54 19.56
CA ILE A 480 -14.70 -10.13 19.03
C ILE A 480 -14.61 -8.72 18.43
N GLU A 481 -13.96 -7.77 19.12
CA GLU A 481 -13.75 -6.41 18.61
C GLU A 481 -12.94 -6.38 17.30
N HIS A 482 -11.83 -7.13 17.25
CA HIS A 482 -10.98 -7.22 16.06
C HIS A 482 -11.73 -7.85 14.88
N LEU A 483 -12.55 -8.87 15.11
CA LEU A 483 -13.37 -9.51 14.07
C LEU A 483 -14.51 -8.61 13.59
N ALA A 484 -15.15 -7.86 14.49
CA ALA A 484 -16.10 -6.82 14.14
C ALA A 484 -15.45 -5.72 13.29
N LYS A 485 -14.21 -5.32 13.60
CA LYS A 485 -13.43 -4.38 12.78
C LYS A 485 -13.08 -4.96 11.41
N ALA A 486 -12.69 -6.24 11.32
CA ALA A 486 -12.43 -6.94 10.07
C ALA A 486 -13.67 -6.95 9.15
N MET A 487 -14.83 -7.35 9.68
CA MET A 487 -16.12 -7.32 8.96
C MET A 487 -16.57 -5.89 8.61
N ARG A 488 -16.23 -4.87 9.42
CA ARG A 488 -16.50 -3.47 9.10
C ARG A 488 -15.59 -2.92 8.01
N LEU A 489 -14.35 -3.40 7.92
CA LEU A 489 -13.43 -3.06 6.82
C LEU A 489 -13.95 -3.67 5.52
N SER A 490 -14.15 -5.00 5.48
CA SER A 490 -14.61 -5.70 4.28
C SER A 490 -15.96 -6.39 4.47
N PRO A 491 -17.09 -5.66 4.46
CA PRO A 491 -18.43 -6.26 4.61
C PRO A 491 -18.89 -7.12 3.41
N LEU A 492 -18.14 -7.13 2.30
CA LEU A 492 -18.41 -7.94 1.11
C LEU A 492 -17.22 -8.88 0.78
N ASP A 493 -16.41 -9.23 1.79
CA ASP A 493 -15.29 -10.16 1.59
C ASP A 493 -15.80 -11.55 1.18
N PHE A 494 -15.15 -12.17 0.22
CA PHE A 494 -15.48 -13.51 -0.24
C PHE A 494 -15.03 -14.57 0.78
N GLN A 495 -14.21 -14.15 1.75
CA GLN A 495 -13.86 -14.89 2.95
C GLN A 495 -14.82 -14.63 4.14
N MET A 496 -15.97 -13.96 3.97
CA MET A 496 -16.95 -13.76 5.05
C MET A 496 -17.27 -15.01 5.90
N PRO A 497 -17.44 -16.23 5.33
CA PRO A 497 -17.62 -17.45 6.13
C PRO A 497 -16.45 -17.73 7.10
N GLN A 498 -15.22 -17.37 6.74
CA GLN A 498 -14.03 -17.47 7.61
C GLN A 498 -14.07 -16.45 8.75
N PHE A 499 -14.66 -15.27 8.53
CA PHE A 499 -14.77 -14.22 9.55
C PHE A 499 -15.88 -14.60 10.56
N TRP A 500 -17.01 -15.13 10.08
CA TRP A 500 -18.06 -15.65 10.96
C TRP A 500 -17.62 -16.87 11.76
N MET A 501 -16.86 -17.79 11.16
CA MET A 501 -16.30 -18.95 11.88
C MET A 501 -15.31 -18.55 12.97
N ALA A 502 -14.50 -17.51 12.73
CA ALA A 502 -13.64 -16.91 13.75
C ALA A 502 -14.48 -16.25 14.87
N THR A 503 -15.56 -15.55 14.51
CA THR A 503 -16.44 -14.87 15.48
C THR A 503 -17.21 -15.88 16.33
N ALA A 504 -17.62 -17.01 15.75
CA ALA A 504 -18.19 -18.14 16.48
C ALA A 504 -17.20 -18.74 17.49
N LEU A 505 -15.90 -18.87 17.13
CA LEU A 505 -14.89 -19.26 18.10
C LEU A 505 -14.76 -18.22 19.24
N ALA A 506 -14.56 -16.95 18.90
CA ALA A 506 -14.30 -15.89 19.87
C ALA A 506 -15.46 -15.76 20.88
N THR A 507 -16.70 -15.75 20.40
CA THR A 507 -17.91 -15.72 21.24
C THR A 507 -18.06 -16.98 22.10
N ARG A 508 -17.69 -18.18 21.61
CA ARG A 508 -17.67 -19.40 22.42
C ARG A 508 -16.63 -19.32 23.55
N CYS A 509 -15.45 -18.77 23.28
CA CYS A 509 -14.41 -18.55 24.28
C CYS A 509 -14.79 -17.45 25.29
N ALA A 510 -15.64 -16.49 24.91
CA ALA A 510 -16.29 -15.54 25.83
C ALA A 510 -17.47 -16.14 26.62
N GLY A 511 -17.76 -17.44 26.50
CA GLY A 511 -18.94 -18.09 27.12
C GLY A 511 -20.29 -17.71 26.51
N ARG A 512 -20.31 -16.95 25.40
CA ARG A 512 -21.52 -16.48 24.71
C ARG A 512 -22.02 -17.53 23.72
N PHE A 513 -22.38 -18.71 24.22
CA PHE A 513 -22.67 -19.89 23.40
C PHE A 513 -23.81 -19.67 22.39
N GLU A 514 -24.86 -18.94 22.78
CA GLU A 514 -25.97 -18.59 21.90
C GLU A 514 -25.57 -17.66 20.74
N GLU A 515 -24.69 -16.69 21.02
CA GLU A 515 -24.12 -15.84 19.98
C GLU A 515 -23.22 -16.65 19.03
N SER A 516 -22.45 -17.58 19.59
CA SER A 516 -21.57 -18.48 18.86
C SER A 516 -22.32 -19.41 17.89
N ALA A 517 -23.38 -20.08 18.37
CA ALA A 517 -24.26 -20.88 17.53
C ALA A 517 -24.86 -20.03 16.38
N SER A 518 -25.28 -18.80 16.69
CA SER A 518 -25.82 -17.85 15.70
C SER A 518 -24.79 -17.41 14.64
N TRP A 519 -23.52 -17.23 15.00
CA TRP A 519 -22.45 -16.94 14.03
C TRP A 519 -22.07 -18.17 13.19
N ALA A 520 -22.01 -19.35 13.81
CA ALA A 520 -21.73 -20.59 13.09
C ALA A 520 -22.87 -20.98 12.13
N ALA A 521 -24.13 -20.65 12.46
CA ALA A 521 -25.28 -20.85 11.57
C ALA A 521 -25.11 -20.14 10.21
N LYS A 522 -24.55 -18.91 10.20
CA LYS A 522 -24.31 -18.15 8.96
C LYS A 522 -23.32 -18.85 8.03
N VAL A 523 -22.31 -19.51 8.59
CA VAL A 523 -21.35 -20.32 7.81
C VAL A 523 -22.08 -21.45 7.06
N LEU A 524 -23.06 -22.08 7.71
CA LEU A 524 -23.87 -23.15 7.12
C LEU A 524 -24.94 -22.67 6.13
N GLN A 525 -25.30 -21.38 6.14
CA GLN A 525 -26.20 -20.81 5.13
C GLN A 525 -25.49 -20.67 3.78
N GLU A 526 -24.21 -20.29 3.78
CA GLU A 526 -23.38 -20.18 2.57
C GLU A 526 -22.76 -21.54 2.15
N ALA A 527 -22.31 -22.34 3.11
CA ALA A 527 -21.63 -23.62 2.87
C ALA A 527 -22.22 -24.78 3.71
N PRO A 528 -23.41 -25.31 3.36
CA PRO A 528 -24.16 -26.27 4.18
C PRO A 528 -23.45 -27.59 4.49
N ASP A 529 -22.50 -28.00 3.65
CA ASP A 529 -21.74 -29.26 3.76
C ASP A 529 -20.26 -29.04 4.14
N PHE A 530 -19.88 -27.83 4.54
CA PHE A 530 -18.52 -27.56 5.01
C PHE A 530 -18.30 -28.19 6.40
N VAL A 531 -17.55 -29.30 6.45
CA VAL A 531 -17.33 -30.11 7.65
C VAL A 531 -16.89 -29.29 8.86
N ALA A 532 -15.91 -28.38 8.72
CA ALA A 532 -15.45 -27.57 9.84
C ALA A 532 -16.53 -26.59 10.35
N GLY A 533 -17.36 -26.06 9.44
CA GLY A 533 -18.54 -25.25 9.79
C GLY A 533 -19.60 -26.08 10.54
N LEU A 534 -19.89 -27.29 10.06
CA LEU A 534 -20.84 -28.21 10.71
C LEU A 534 -20.36 -28.60 12.11
N THR A 535 -19.08 -28.92 12.27
CA THR A 535 -18.47 -29.22 13.57
C THR A 535 -18.50 -28.01 14.51
N ASN A 536 -18.21 -26.81 14.01
CA ASN A 536 -18.24 -25.57 14.80
C ASN A 536 -19.67 -25.25 15.26
N TYR A 537 -20.67 -25.35 14.37
CA TYR A 537 -22.08 -25.18 14.71
C TYR A 537 -22.54 -26.22 15.74
N ALA A 538 -22.24 -27.50 15.50
CA ALA A 538 -22.64 -28.58 16.38
C ALA A 538 -22.13 -28.39 17.82
N VAL A 539 -20.84 -28.08 18.00
CA VAL A 539 -20.26 -27.81 19.33
C VAL A 539 -20.89 -26.57 19.98
N SER A 540 -21.12 -25.52 19.20
CA SER A 540 -21.62 -24.24 19.73
C SER A 540 -23.10 -24.32 20.11
N SER A 541 -23.93 -24.96 19.28
CA SER A 541 -25.33 -25.28 19.57
C SER A 541 -25.48 -26.21 20.76
N ALA A 542 -24.60 -27.20 20.93
CA ALA A 542 -24.62 -28.08 22.10
C ALA A 542 -24.33 -27.34 23.41
N LEU A 543 -23.40 -26.36 23.39
CA LEU A 543 -23.11 -25.51 24.54
C LEU A 543 -24.20 -24.45 24.78
N ALA A 544 -25.01 -24.14 23.77
CA ALA A 544 -26.21 -23.31 23.86
C ALA A 544 -27.48 -24.12 24.25
N ASP A 545 -27.33 -25.37 24.72
CA ASP A 545 -28.41 -26.31 25.08
C ASP A 545 -29.36 -26.69 23.92
N ARG A 546 -28.96 -26.44 22.67
CA ARG A 546 -29.69 -26.80 21.45
C ARG A 546 -29.27 -28.18 20.95
N ILE A 547 -29.48 -29.19 21.81
CA ILE A 547 -28.95 -30.55 21.63
C ILE A 547 -29.41 -31.21 20.32
N GLU A 548 -30.68 -31.07 19.95
CA GLU A 548 -31.24 -31.67 18.73
C GLU A 548 -30.57 -31.12 17.45
N GLU A 549 -30.42 -29.79 17.36
CA GLU A 549 -29.73 -29.13 16.25
C GLU A 549 -28.25 -29.55 16.18
N ALA A 550 -27.59 -29.63 17.34
CA ALA A 550 -26.20 -30.02 17.46
C ALA A 550 -25.96 -31.45 16.95
N GLN A 551 -26.79 -32.40 17.38
CA GLN A 551 -26.71 -33.79 16.96
C GLN A 551 -27.06 -33.97 15.47
N ALA A 552 -28.03 -33.20 14.94
CA ALA A 552 -28.34 -33.19 13.51
C ALA A 552 -27.15 -32.70 12.66
N ALA A 553 -26.49 -31.62 13.09
CA ALA A 553 -25.31 -31.07 12.42
C ALA A 553 -24.09 -31.99 12.51
N MET A 554 -23.81 -32.57 13.68
CA MET A 554 -22.73 -33.56 13.84
C MET A 554 -22.99 -34.82 13.01
N SER A 555 -24.23 -35.32 12.99
CA SER A 555 -24.63 -36.45 12.15
C SER A 555 -24.46 -36.15 10.65
N ARG A 556 -24.65 -34.90 10.22
CA ARG A 556 -24.34 -34.46 8.84
C ARG A 556 -22.84 -34.45 8.60
N ALA A 557 -22.04 -33.89 9.52
CA ALA A 557 -20.59 -33.89 9.42
C ALA A 557 -20.02 -35.32 9.30
N LEU A 558 -20.48 -36.24 10.14
CA LEU A 558 -20.07 -37.65 10.14
C LEU A 558 -20.50 -38.44 8.90
N ARG A 559 -21.57 -38.03 8.19
CA ARG A 559 -21.92 -38.61 6.89
C ARG A 559 -20.98 -38.16 5.76
N ILE A 560 -20.39 -36.97 5.87
CA ILE A 560 -19.47 -36.41 4.89
C ILE A 560 -18.05 -36.91 5.17
N ASP A 561 -17.60 -36.86 6.42
CA ASP A 561 -16.35 -37.45 6.88
C ASP A 561 -16.57 -38.35 8.12
N PRO A 562 -16.67 -39.67 7.93
CA PRO A 562 -16.77 -40.65 9.02
C PRO A 562 -15.53 -40.74 9.93
N LYS A 563 -14.43 -40.02 9.63
CA LYS A 563 -13.16 -40.04 10.39
C LYS A 563 -13.06 -38.94 11.46
N ILE A 564 -14.03 -38.02 11.53
CA ILE A 564 -14.10 -36.98 12.59
C ILE A 564 -14.06 -37.66 13.97
N ARG A 565 -13.05 -37.32 14.80
CA ARG A 565 -12.89 -37.78 16.18
C ARG A 565 -12.50 -36.62 17.08
N LEU A 566 -12.97 -36.59 18.33
CA LEU A 566 -12.62 -35.53 19.27
C LEU A 566 -11.11 -35.45 19.49
N SER A 567 -10.45 -36.60 19.62
CA SER A 567 -9.00 -36.74 19.77
C SER A 567 -8.17 -36.14 18.63
N SER A 568 -8.74 -35.96 17.42
CA SER A 568 -8.05 -35.41 16.26
C SER A 568 -8.42 -33.96 15.92
N MET A 569 -9.30 -33.31 16.72
CA MET A 569 -9.80 -31.97 16.41
C MET A 569 -8.69 -30.89 16.48
N PRO A 570 -8.35 -30.21 15.36
CA PRO A 570 -7.23 -29.28 15.28
C PRO A 570 -7.26 -28.16 16.33
N ILE A 571 -8.44 -27.67 16.67
CA ILE A 571 -8.65 -26.55 17.60
C ILE A 571 -8.15 -26.86 19.02
N LEU A 572 -8.18 -28.14 19.45
CA LEU A 572 -7.69 -28.55 20.77
C LEU A 572 -6.17 -28.37 20.91
N THR A 573 -5.43 -28.37 19.81
CA THR A 573 -3.96 -28.21 19.80
C THR A 573 -3.50 -26.76 19.97
N VAL A 574 -4.40 -25.78 19.84
CA VAL A 574 -4.04 -24.34 19.78
C VAL A 574 -4.70 -23.48 20.86
N LEU A 575 -5.81 -23.91 21.46
CA LEU A 575 -6.43 -23.17 22.58
C LEU A 575 -5.53 -23.19 23.81
N ARG A 576 -5.15 -22.02 24.34
CA ARG A 576 -4.26 -21.84 25.49
C ARG A 576 -4.93 -22.18 26.83
N ARG A 577 -6.15 -21.67 27.07
CA ARG A 577 -6.89 -21.90 28.33
C ARG A 577 -7.44 -23.33 28.38
N ALA A 578 -7.34 -23.96 29.55
CA ALA A 578 -7.92 -25.28 29.79
C ALA A 578 -9.46 -25.27 29.72
N GLU A 579 -10.06 -24.18 30.18
CA GLU A 579 -11.50 -23.90 30.12
C GLU A 579 -12.04 -23.98 28.68
N ASP A 580 -11.42 -23.29 27.73
CA ASP A 580 -11.83 -23.30 26.32
C ASP A 580 -11.76 -24.69 25.68
N ARG A 581 -10.73 -25.47 26.04
CA ARG A 581 -10.57 -26.87 25.61
C ARG A 581 -11.65 -27.76 26.24
N ASN A 582 -11.91 -27.61 27.53
CA ASN A 582 -12.94 -28.38 28.24
C ASN A 582 -14.34 -28.10 27.68
N ASN A 583 -14.67 -26.82 27.46
CA ASN A 583 -15.93 -26.40 26.84
C ASN A 583 -16.09 -27.02 25.44
N TYR A 584 -15.04 -26.98 24.60
CA TYR A 584 -15.08 -27.63 23.29
C TYR A 584 -15.34 -29.14 23.40
N CYS A 585 -14.61 -29.85 24.26
CA CYS A 585 -14.79 -31.28 24.47
C CYS A 585 -16.19 -31.64 25.00
N GLN A 586 -16.75 -30.84 25.90
CA GLN A 586 -18.11 -31.02 26.41
C GLN A 586 -19.15 -30.84 25.29
N GLY A 587 -19.07 -29.73 24.54
CA GLY A 587 -19.98 -29.48 23.43
C GLY A 587 -19.90 -30.54 22.32
N ALA A 588 -18.69 -31.01 22.00
CA ALA A 588 -18.48 -32.08 21.02
C ALA A 588 -19.13 -33.40 21.45
N ARG A 589 -18.99 -33.80 22.73
CA ARG A 589 -19.64 -35.00 23.27
C ARG A 589 -21.16 -34.89 23.27
N LEU A 590 -21.71 -33.76 23.71
CA LEU A 590 -23.15 -33.48 23.71
C LEU A 590 -23.75 -33.50 22.28
N ALA A 591 -22.98 -33.01 21.31
CA ALA A 591 -23.32 -33.10 19.88
C ALA A 591 -23.18 -34.51 19.29
N GLY A 592 -22.65 -35.49 20.02
CA GLY A 592 -22.46 -36.86 19.53
C GLY A 592 -21.22 -37.07 18.66
N MET A 593 -20.18 -36.24 18.80
CA MET A 593 -18.88 -36.51 18.18
C MET A 593 -18.24 -37.76 18.82
N PRO A 594 -17.75 -38.74 18.04
CA PRO A 594 -17.01 -39.88 18.60
C PRO A 594 -15.64 -39.44 19.15
N GLU A 595 -15.14 -40.10 20.20
CA GLU A 595 -13.84 -39.80 20.85
C GLU A 595 -12.62 -39.99 19.92
#